data_AF-A0A1G2BC88-F1
#
_entry.id   AF-A0A1G2BC88-F1
#
_cell.length_a   1.000
_cell.length_b   1.000
_cell.length_c   1.000
_cell.angle_alpha   90.00
_cell.angle_beta   90.00
_cell.angle_gamma   90.00
#
_symmetry.space_group_name_H-M   'P 1'
#
loop_
_entity.id
_entity.type
_entity.pdbx_description
1 polymer ?
#
loop_
_entity_poly.entity_id
_entity_poly.type
_entity_poly.pdbx_seq_one_letter_code
_entity_poly.pdbx_strand_id
1 'polypeptide(L)'
;MKKFMAAIAAVVGLTLWGCPDVGIDDPGLTPLGESPTPEETPTPGDTDSPEPSPGTTPTPPVTPTPEEPTPVVTDDDGDGYSEDDGDCDDTDLGINPGATETCNGLDDNCNGQVDDVLSVWYQDGDGDGWGADPGAPFVGCRQPAGYSAVGGDCDDLDASAYPGATEVCDSVDNDCDGVSDEGIGAEAPPDAPVWHKDDDGDGYGATGSTVISCNPIGEGWSLTEDDCNDANAAINPGAAEVCGDGVDNDCDGAVDEGFDADGDGYSSCRGDCNDANAAIHPGATETCNGADDNCNGQADEGLTADTDHDGHTAVGSCSGLADDCDDRSVGVYPGADEVCDGKDNDCNGQIDEVGGCRRR
;
A
#
# COMPACT_ATOMS: atom_id res chain seq x y z
N MET A 1 28.61 -36.08 -6.04
CA MET A 1 29.58 -34.98 -6.13
C MET A 1 29.50 -34.22 -4.82
N LYS A 2 30.09 -34.71 -3.72
CA LYS A 2 31.40 -34.36 -3.13
C LYS A 2 31.68 -32.84 -3.03
N LYS A 3 31.55 -32.34 -1.78
CA LYS A 3 32.34 -31.31 -1.06
C LYS A 3 32.04 -29.85 -1.49
N PHE A 4 31.72 -28.93 -0.57
CA PHE A 4 32.55 -28.53 0.58
C PHE A 4 31.72 -28.05 1.78
N MET A 5 32.00 -28.64 2.96
CA MET A 5 31.98 -27.94 4.25
C MET A 5 33.43 -27.51 4.56
N ALA A 6 33.63 -26.33 5.15
CA ALA A 6 34.57 -26.10 6.25
C ALA A 6 34.47 -24.66 6.77
N ALA A 7 34.38 -24.57 8.09
CA ALA A 7 34.30 -23.40 8.94
C ALA A 7 35.62 -22.63 9.07
N ILE A 8 35.56 -21.35 9.47
CA ILE A 8 36.55 -20.71 10.35
C ILE A 8 35.82 -19.74 11.30
N ALA A 9 35.88 -20.02 12.60
CA ALA A 9 35.71 -19.05 13.68
C ALA A 9 37.10 -18.70 14.23
N ALA A 10 37.40 -17.41 14.47
CA ALA A 10 38.26 -16.92 15.56
C ALA A 10 38.43 -15.39 15.53
N VAL A 11 37.81 -14.75 16.52
CA VAL A 11 38.31 -13.67 17.41
C VAL A 11 39.64 -12.99 17.04
N VAL A 12 39.60 -11.68 16.79
CA VAL A 12 40.62 -10.72 17.27
C VAL A 12 39.92 -9.41 17.65
N GLY A 13 39.91 -9.08 18.94
CA GLY A 13 39.68 -7.72 19.40
C GLY A 13 40.92 -6.86 19.17
N LEU A 14 40.74 -5.62 18.74
CA LEU A 14 41.79 -4.61 18.80
C LEU A 14 41.20 -3.19 18.91
N THR A 15 41.23 -2.71 20.16
CA THR A 15 41.60 -1.37 20.61
C THR A 15 40.97 -0.11 20.00
N LEU A 16 40.33 0.64 20.91
CA LEU A 16 40.20 2.10 20.88
C LEU A 16 41.53 2.80 20.58
N TRP A 17 41.48 3.67 19.57
CA TRP A 17 42.17 4.96 19.44
C TRP A 17 41.27 5.77 18.50
N GLY A 18 40.65 6.88 18.91
CA GLY A 18 41.33 8.04 19.44
C GLY A 18 41.97 8.80 18.28
N CYS A 19 41.20 9.61 17.55
CA CYS A 19 41.75 10.67 16.72
C CYS A 19 40.98 11.97 16.94
N PRO A 20 41.69 13.10 17.07
CA PRO A 20 41.20 14.32 17.69
C PRO A 20 40.51 15.27 16.70
N ASP A 21 39.73 16.18 17.27
CA ASP A 21 39.38 17.49 16.72
C ASP A 21 40.48 18.06 15.83
N VAL A 22 40.15 18.27 14.56
CA VAL A 22 40.87 19.18 13.69
C VAL A 22 39.87 20.23 13.24
N GLY A 23 39.93 21.38 13.91
CA GLY A 23 39.37 22.63 13.42
C GLY A 23 39.95 22.92 12.05
N ILE A 24 39.06 23.24 11.11
CA ILE A 24 39.44 23.94 9.89
C ILE A 24 38.93 25.36 10.08
N ASP A 25 39.89 26.22 10.37
CA ASP A 25 39.81 27.66 10.16
C ASP A 25 39.30 27.93 8.74
N ASP A 26 38.23 28.72 8.65
CA ASP A 26 37.73 29.38 7.46
C ASP A 26 38.62 30.61 7.16
N PRO A 27 39.33 30.66 6.02
CA PRO A 27 39.91 31.88 5.54
C PRO A 27 39.30 32.25 4.18
N GLY A 28 38.55 33.35 4.18
CA GLY A 28 38.57 34.25 3.03
C GLY A 28 37.21 34.50 2.39
N LEU A 29 36.45 35.37 3.04
CA LEU A 29 35.56 36.29 2.33
C LEU A 29 36.38 37.08 1.31
N THR A 30 36.15 36.80 0.03
CA THR A 30 36.44 37.72 -1.07
C THR A 30 35.10 38.11 -1.71
N PRO A 31 34.82 39.41 -1.91
CA PRO A 31 33.61 39.83 -2.59
C PRO A 31 33.78 39.58 -4.09
N LEU A 32 32.85 38.81 -4.67
CA LEU A 32 32.74 38.69 -6.12
C LEU A 32 32.30 40.04 -6.68
N GLY A 33 33.13 40.56 -7.58
CA GLY A 33 32.96 41.87 -8.20
C GLY A 33 31.80 41.91 -9.20
N GLU A 34 31.20 43.10 -9.26
CA GLU A 34 30.34 43.55 -10.33
C GLU A 34 30.91 43.20 -11.72
N SER A 35 30.06 42.62 -12.55
CA SER A 35 30.31 42.42 -13.98
C SER A 35 29.91 43.69 -14.74
N PRO A 36 30.73 44.20 -15.68
CA PRO A 36 30.49 45.47 -16.35
C PRO A 36 29.47 45.35 -17.49
N THR A 37 28.66 46.39 -17.62
CA THR A 37 27.81 46.73 -18.77
C THR A 37 28.62 46.80 -20.07
N PRO A 38 28.12 46.30 -21.22
CA PRO A 38 28.77 46.52 -22.50
C PRO A 38 28.59 47.98 -22.96
N GLU A 39 29.72 48.62 -23.16
CA GLU A 39 29.94 49.95 -23.74
C GLU A 39 29.70 49.89 -25.25
N GLU A 40 28.72 50.64 -25.76
CA GLU A 40 28.57 50.84 -27.20
C GLU A 40 29.65 51.77 -27.73
N THR A 41 30.38 51.27 -28.73
CA THR A 41 31.38 51.98 -29.50
C THR A 41 30.76 53.04 -30.41
N PRO A 42 31.33 54.26 -30.50
CA PRO A 42 30.93 55.24 -31.50
C PRO A 42 31.66 55.00 -32.82
N THR A 43 30.91 54.90 -33.92
CA THR A 43 31.47 55.00 -35.28
C THR A 43 31.35 56.42 -35.85
N PRO A 44 32.25 56.80 -36.77
CA PRO A 44 32.60 58.20 -36.99
C PRO A 44 31.85 58.85 -38.16
N GLY A 45 31.55 60.14 -37.97
CA GLY A 45 31.73 61.21 -38.93
C GLY A 45 31.07 61.08 -40.30
N ASP A 46 30.00 61.87 -40.50
CA ASP A 46 29.81 62.58 -41.76
C ASP A 46 29.61 64.06 -41.49
N THR A 47 30.52 64.83 -42.09
CA THR A 47 30.56 66.28 -42.15
C THR A 47 29.57 66.77 -43.20
N ASP A 48 28.68 67.69 -42.86
CA ASP A 48 28.13 68.62 -43.86
C ASP A 48 28.12 70.05 -43.31
N SER A 49 28.76 70.93 -44.08
CA SER A 49 28.95 72.35 -43.81
C SER A 49 27.75 73.16 -44.29
N PRO A 50 27.53 74.37 -43.75
CA PRO A 50 26.30 75.14 -43.96
C PRO A 50 26.41 76.08 -45.17
N GLU A 51 25.42 76.09 -46.05
CA GLU A 51 25.19 77.15 -47.05
C GLU A 51 23.68 77.24 -47.42
N PRO A 52 23.17 78.33 -48.03
CA PRO A 52 22.67 79.50 -47.32
C PRO A 52 21.17 79.75 -47.59
N SER A 53 20.54 80.61 -46.77
CA SER A 53 19.19 81.13 -47.05
C SER A 53 19.07 81.73 -48.45
N PRO A 54 18.08 81.32 -49.27
CA PRO A 54 17.69 82.08 -50.44
C PRO A 54 16.64 83.14 -50.04
N GLY A 55 16.86 84.34 -50.57
CA GLY A 55 16.11 85.54 -50.26
C GLY A 55 14.66 85.53 -50.70
N THR A 56 13.93 86.42 -50.04
CA THR A 56 12.57 86.85 -50.31
C THR A 56 12.39 87.37 -51.74
N THR A 57 11.54 86.71 -52.50
CA THR A 57 10.95 87.25 -53.74
C THR A 57 9.42 87.29 -53.57
N PRO A 58 8.76 88.42 -53.87
CA PRO A 58 7.36 88.63 -53.52
C PRO A 58 6.41 87.80 -54.39
N THR A 59 5.49 87.09 -53.71
CA THR A 59 4.36 86.35 -54.30
C THR A 59 3.41 87.32 -55.02
N PRO A 60 2.98 87.05 -56.27
CA PRO A 60 1.93 87.83 -56.92
C PRO A 60 0.56 87.60 -56.22
N PRO A 61 -0.37 88.57 -56.31
CA PRO A 61 -1.66 88.47 -55.62
C PRO A 61 -2.48 87.29 -56.15
N VAL A 62 -2.75 86.34 -55.27
CA VAL A 62 -3.67 85.22 -55.51
C VAL A 62 -5.08 85.81 -55.59
N THR A 63 -5.72 85.61 -56.72
CA THR A 63 -7.15 85.90 -56.91
C THR A 63 -7.93 84.86 -56.10
N PRO A 64 -9.00 85.19 -55.35
CA PRO A 64 -9.75 84.19 -54.61
C PRO A 64 -10.38 83.20 -55.62
N THR A 65 -9.83 81.99 -55.63
CA THR A 65 -10.52 80.79 -56.11
C THR A 65 -11.83 80.69 -55.31
N PRO A 66 -12.98 80.36 -55.93
CA PRO A 66 -14.19 80.07 -55.17
C PRO A 66 -13.84 79.04 -54.10
N GLU A 67 -14.22 79.30 -52.84
CA GLU A 67 -14.22 78.27 -51.81
C GLU A 67 -14.99 77.08 -52.40
N GLU A 68 -14.28 75.96 -52.65
CA GLU A 68 -14.95 74.67 -52.74
C GLU A 68 -15.81 74.55 -51.46
N PRO A 69 -17.05 74.06 -51.57
CA PRO A 69 -17.86 73.86 -50.37
C PRO A 69 -17.03 73.01 -49.41
N THR A 70 -16.79 73.53 -48.21
CA THR A 70 -16.27 72.72 -47.11
C THR A 70 -17.15 71.47 -47.05
N PRO A 71 -16.57 70.26 -47.06
CA PRO A 71 -17.38 69.06 -46.81
C PRO A 71 -18.16 69.33 -45.53
N VAL A 72 -19.47 69.16 -45.60
CA VAL A 72 -20.29 69.28 -44.40
C VAL A 72 -19.92 68.03 -43.61
N VAL A 73 -19.13 68.19 -42.55
CA VAL A 73 -18.87 67.12 -41.59
C VAL A 73 -20.18 66.85 -40.89
N THR A 74 -20.84 65.80 -41.35
CA THR A 74 -22.12 65.33 -40.83
C THR A 74 -21.88 63.97 -40.23
N ASP A 75 -22.29 63.81 -38.97
CA ASP A 75 -22.57 62.52 -38.33
C ASP A 75 -23.58 61.78 -39.22
N ASP A 76 -23.07 60.89 -40.07
CA ASP A 76 -23.76 60.30 -41.21
C ASP A 76 -24.56 59.05 -40.79
N ASP A 77 -24.12 58.37 -39.72
CA ASP A 77 -24.79 57.20 -39.15
C ASP A 77 -25.65 57.51 -37.90
N GLY A 78 -25.39 58.62 -37.20
CA GLY A 78 -26.16 59.09 -36.06
C GLY A 78 -25.69 58.58 -34.69
N ASP A 79 -24.46 58.10 -34.54
CA ASP A 79 -23.92 57.65 -33.26
C ASP A 79 -23.41 58.78 -32.34
N GLY A 80 -23.28 59.99 -32.91
CA GLY A 80 -22.85 61.19 -32.22
C GLY A 80 -21.37 61.53 -32.38
N TYR A 81 -20.63 60.81 -33.22
CA TYR A 81 -19.29 61.12 -33.70
C TYR A 81 -19.35 61.49 -35.19
N SER A 82 -18.33 62.20 -35.66
CA SER A 82 -18.15 62.55 -37.07
C SER A 82 -16.68 62.36 -37.43
N GLU A 83 -16.34 62.39 -38.71
CA GLU A 83 -14.94 62.26 -39.18
C GLU A 83 -13.97 63.24 -38.47
N ASP A 84 -14.43 64.45 -38.16
CA ASP A 84 -13.63 65.47 -37.45
C ASP A 84 -13.56 65.22 -35.93
N ASP A 85 -14.52 64.48 -35.36
CA ASP A 85 -14.57 64.09 -33.95
C ASP A 85 -13.82 62.77 -33.66
N GLY A 86 -13.17 62.19 -34.69
CA GLY A 86 -12.34 60.99 -34.57
C GLY A 86 -13.04 59.70 -34.96
N ASP A 87 -14.20 59.79 -35.61
CA ASP A 87 -14.85 58.64 -36.24
C ASP A 87 -14.02 58.14 -37.44
N CYS A 88 -13.72 56.85 -37.45
CA CYS A 88 -12.94 56.20 -38.49
C CYS A 88 -13.79 55.49 -39.56
N ASP A 89 -15.11 55.33 -39.34
CA ASP A 89 -16.12 54.96 -40.34
C ASP A 89 -17.49 55.56 -39.98
N ASP A 90 -17.68 56.84 -40.34
CA ASP A 90 -18.89 57.68 -40.11
C ASP A 90 -20.17 57.15 -40.83
N THR A 91 -20.10 55.93 -41.37
CA THR A 91 -21.25 55.23 -41.97
C THR A 91 -21.70 54.00 -41.18
N ASP A 92 -21.00 53.65 -40.09
CA ASP A 92 -21.27 52.49 -39.23
C ASP A 92 -21.30 52.86 -37.74
N LEU A 93 -22.51 52.87 -37.17
CA LEU A 93 -22.81 53.12 -35.75
C LEU A 93 -21.97 52.31 -34.73
N GLY A 94 -21.33 51.23 -35.18
CA GLY A 94 -20.47 50.36 -34.38
C GLY A 94 -19.00 50.77 -34.33
N ILE A 95 -18.56 51.74 -35.15
CA ILE A 95 -17.17 52.12 -35.32
C ILE A 95 -17.01 53.60 -34.96
N ASN A 96 -16.60 53.88 -33.72
CA ASN A 96 -16.42 55.24 -33.23
C ASN A 96 -15.57 55.24 -31.95
N PRO A 97 -15.01 56.39 -31.52
CA PRO A 97 -14.19 56.49 -30.31
C PRO A 97 -14.82 55.97 -28.99
N GLY A 98 -16.15 55.81 -28.94
CA GLY A 98 -16.89 55.28 -27.80
C GLY A 98 -17.27 53.80 -27.89
N ALA A 99 -16.99 53.14 -29.02
CA ALA A 99 -17.36 51.76 -29.25
C ALA A 99 -16.51 50.79 -28.39
N THR A 100 -17.07 49.61 -28.13
CA THR A 100 -16.35 48.53 -27.48
C THR A 100 -15.74 47.63 -28.54
N GLU A 101 -14.45 47.38 -28.40
CA GLU A 101 -13.69 46.52 -29.31
C GLU A 101 -14.25 45.10 -29.37
N THR A 102 -14.45 44.66 -30.60
CA THR A 102 -14.83 43.30 -30.93
C THR A 102 -13.79 42.72 -31.87
N CYS A 103 -13.55 41.42 -31.76
CA CYS A 103 -12.56 40.75 -32.58
C CYS A 103 -13.12 40.47 -33.99
N ASN A 104 -13.29 41.52 -34.80
CA ASN A 104 -13.93 41.52 -36.11
C ASN A 104 -12.97 41.92 -37.25
N GLY A 105 -11.74 42.33 -36.93
CA GLY A 105 -10.72 42.79 -37.87
C GLY A 105 -10.77 44.30 -38.18
N LEU A 106 -11.55 45.07 -37.41
CA LEU A 106 -11.72 46.51 -37.50
C LEU A 106 -11.20 47.17 -36.20
N ASP A 107 -10.95 48.47 -36.28
CA ASP A 107 -10.63 49.33 -35.13
C ASP A 107 -11.96 49.96 -34.71
N ASP A 108 -12.76 49.22 -33.95
CA ASP A 108 -14.12 49.63 -33.59
C ASP A 108 -14.08 50.94 -32.77
N ASN A 109 -13.08 51.12 -31.92
CA ASN A 109 -12.94 52.27 -31.03
C ASN A 109 -12.04 53.40 -31.58
N CYS A 110 -11.62 53.30 -32.84
CA CYS A 110 -10.78 54.27 -33.56
C CYS A 110 -9.52 54.71 -32.80
N ASN A 111 -8.91 53.84 -31.98
CA ASN A 111 -7.73 54.17 -31.19
C ASN A 111 -6.40 53.90 -31.92
N GLY A 112 -6.48 53.37 -33.15
CA GLY A 112 -5.34 52.99 -33.98
C GLY A 112 -4.86 51.56 -33.77
N GLN A 113 -5.60 50.75 -33.01
CA GLN A 113 -5.30 49.34 -32.75
C GLN A 113 -6.50 48.48 -33.14
N VAL A 114 -6.30 47.59 -34.10
CA VAL A 114 -7.32 46.62 -34.53
C VAL A 114 -7.39 45.48 -33.53
N ASP A 115 -8.61 45.13 -33.09
CA ASP A 115 -8.93 44.00 -32.21
C ASP A 115 -8.08 43.97 -30.91
N ASP A 116 -7.93 45.11 -30.23
CA ASP A 116 -7.07 45.23 -29.02
C ASP A 116 -7.67 44.59 -27.75
N VAL A 117 -8.81 43.90 -27.88
CA VAL A 117 -9.42 43.03 -26.87
C VAL A 117 -8.66 41.71 -26.74
N LEU A 118 -7.52 41.76 -26.04
CA LEU A 118 -6.61 40.64 -25.90
C LEU A 118 -7.01 39.66 -24.79
N SER A 119 -7.00 38.36 -25.09
CA SER A 119 -7.06 37.26 -24.13
C SER A 119 -5.77 36.46 -24.13
N VAL A 120 -5.49 35.76 -23.04
CA VAL A 120 -4.35 34.86 -22.91
C VAL A 120 -4.84 33.44 -23.20
N TRP A 121 -4.11 32.73 -24.04
CA TRP A 121 -4.40 31.37 -24.46
C TRP A 121 -3.20 30.47 -24.16
N TYR A 122 -3.44 29.34 -23.53
CA TYR A 122 -2.43 28.35 -23.14
C TYR A 122 -2.48 27.19 -24.13
N GLN A 123 -1.34 26.65 -24.56
CA GLN A 123 -1.36 25.48 -25.44
C GLN A 123 -1.98 24.30 -24.67
N ASP A 124 -2.86 23.56 -25.32
CA ASP A 124 -3.61 22.41 -24.76
C ASP A 124 -3.29 21.20 -25.65
N GLY A 125 -2.27 20.44 -25.24
CA GLY A 125 -1.63 19.39 -26.00
C GLY A 125 -2.38 18.05 -25.98
N ASP A 126 -3.06 17.75 -24.88
CA ASP A 126 -3.78 16.49 -24.66
C ASP A 126 -5.31 16.61 -24.73
N GLY A 127 -5.84 17.83 -24.71
CA GLY A 127 -7.25 18.13 -24.94
C GLY A 127 -8.14 17.98 -23.70
N ASP A 128 -7.60 18.10 -22.48
CA ASP A 128 -8.38 18.07 -21.24
C ASP A 128 -9.08 19.40 -20.91
N GLY A 129 -8.70 20.48 -21.61
CA GLY A 129 -9.26 21.82 -21.47
C GLY A 129 -8.51 22.71 -20.48
N TRP A 130 -7.41 22.25 -19.91
CA TRP A 130 -6.37 23.07 -19.32
C TRP A 130 -5.25 23.26 -20.35
N GLY A 131 -4.33 24.15 -20.07
CA GLY A 131 -3.20 24.34 -20.95
C GLY A 131 -1.94 24.60 -20.15
N ALA A 132 -0.81 24.24 -20.75
CA ALA A 132 0.49 24.26 -20.12
C ALA A 132 0.79 25.61 -19.43
N ASP A 133 0.90 25.59 -18.10
CA ASP A 133 1.37 26.73 -17.30
C ASP A 133 2.24 26.22 -16.14
N PRO A 134 3.58 26.38 -16.19
CA PRO A 134 4.30 27.42 -16.93
C PRO A 134 4.55 27.09 -18.41
N GLY A 135 4.12 28.00 -19.30
CA GLY A 135 4.30 27.91 -20.75
C GLY A 135 4.58 29.27 -21.40
N ALA A 136 4.68 29.29 -22.73
CA ALA A 136 4.70 30.53 -23.52
C ALA A 136 3.28 30.78 -24.05
N PRO A 137 2.40 31.47 -23.29
CA PRO A 137 1.02 31.65 -23.72
C PRO A 137 0.94 32.54 -24.96
N PHE A 138 -0.07 32.27 -25.79
CA PHE A 138 -0.41 33.09 -26.94
C PHE A 138 -1.38 34.20 -26.52
N VAL A 139 -1.09 35.44 -26.88
CA VAL A 139 -1.98 36.57 -26.62
C VAL A 139 -2.69 36.97 -27.90
N GLY A 140 -4.02 36.95 -27.89
CA GLY A 140 -4.84 37.29 -29.04
C GLY A 140 -6.33 37.35 -28.72
N CYS A 141 -7.12 37.93 -29.61
CA CYS A 141 -8.56 38.12 -29.39
C CYS A 141 -9.42 36.88 -29.68
N ARG A 142 -8.89 35.88 -30.41
CA ARG A 142 -9.54 34.57 -30.63
C ARG A 142 -8.68 33.44 -30.10
N GLN A 143 -9.35 32.43 -29.55
CA GLN A 143 -8.77 31.13 -29.22
C GLN A 143 -8.16 30.49 -30.47
N PRO A 144 -6.84 30.26 -30.51
CA PRO A 144 -6.24 29.42 -31.53
C PRO A 144 -6.68 27.95 -31.35
N ALA A 145 -6.62 27.16 -32.42
CA ALA A 145 -6.87 25.72 -32.30
C ALA A 145 -5.76 25.04 -31.48
N GLY A 146 -6.14 24.16 -30.55
CA GLY A 146 -5.20 23.48 -29.64
C GLY A 146 -4.71 24.36 -28.49
N TYR A 147 -5.52 25.32 -28.07
CA TYR A 147 -5.25 26.17 -26.91
C TYR A 147 -6.47 26.20 -25.99
N SER A 148 -6.25 26.35 -24.68
CA SER A 148 -7.28 26.61 -23.66
C SER A 148 -7.26 28.06 -23.19
N ALA A 149 -8.41 28.54 -22.70
CA ALA A 149 -8.54 29.81 -21.99
C ALA A 149 -8.02 29.75 -20.55
N VAL A 150 -7.79 28.55 -20.02
CA VAL A 150 -7.40 28.29 -18.65
C VAL A 150 -6.02 27.64 -18.67
N GLY A 151 -5.09 28.20 -17.89
CA GLY A 151 -3.76 27.62 -17.68
C GLY A 151 -3.71 26.86 -16.36
N GLY A 152 -2.64 26.08 -16.17
CA GLY A 152 -2.34 25.40 -14.90
C GLY A 152 -2.04 23.93 -15.06
N ASP A 153 -2.05 23.43 -16.29
CA ASP A 153 -1.69 22.05 -16.60
C ASP A 153 -0.18 21.83 -16.38
N CYS A 154 0.11 20.82 -15.56
CA CYS A 154 1.45 20.42 -15.17
C CYS A 154 2.06 19.34 -16.10
N ASP A 155 1.25 18.62 -16.88
CA ASP A 155 1.67 17.67 -17.92
C ASP A 155 0.75 17.70 -19.16
N ASP A 156 1.04 18.63 -20.08
CA ASP A 156 0.34 18.89 -21.37
C ASP A 156 0.36 17.72 -22.39
N LEU A 157 0.76 16.52 -21.95
CA LEU A 157 0.73 15.28 -22.70
C LEU A 157 -0.18 14.22 -22.08
N ASP A 158 -0.73 14.48 -20.88
CA ASP A 158 -1.56 13.57 -20.11
C ASP A 158 -2.86 14.25 -19.66
N ALA A 159 -3.95 13.95 -20.38
CA ALA A 159 -5.29 14.49 -20.10
C ALA A 159 -5.90 14.07 -18.75
N SER A 160 -5.17 13.30 -17.93
CA SER A 160 -5.54 13.00 -16.54
C SER A 160 -4.79 13.85 -15.51
N ALA A 161 -3.86 14.71 -15.94
CA ALA A 161 -3.04 15.56 -15.12
C ALA A 161 -3.45 17.04 -15.26
N TYR A 162 -4.36 17.52 -14.41
CA TYR A 162 -4.83 18.90 -14.43
C TYR A 162 -5.30 19.39 -13.07
N PRO A 163 -5.37 20.72 -12.84
CA PRO A 163 -5.84 21.30 -11.59
C PRO A 163 -7.16 20.71 -11.06
N GLY A 164 -7.07 20.00 -9.94
CA GLY A 164 -8.21 19.36 -9.27
C GLY A 164 -8.69 18.06 -9.92
N ALA A 165 -7.86 17.37 -10.70
CA ALA A 165 -8.09 15.98 -11.06
C ALA A 165 -8.10 15.07 -9.82
N THR A 166 -8.35 13.79 -10.03
CA THR A 166 -8.28 12.80 -8.94
C THR A 166 -6.90 12.15 -8.99
N GLU A 167 -6.16 12.25 -7.90
CA GLU A 167 -4.91 11.54 -7.70
C GLU A 167 -5.05 10.03 -7.86
N VAL A 168 -3.98 9.42 -8.36
CA VAL A 168 -3.79 7.99 -8.51
C VAL A 168 -2.40 7.66 -7.94
N CYS A 169 -2.22 6.48 -7.34
CA CYS A 169 -0.92 6.08 -6.79
C CYS A 169 0.08 5.65 -7.90
N ASP A 170 0.48 6.57 -8.78
CA ASP A 170 1.38 6.33 -9.91
C ASP A 170 2.65 7.21 -9.93
N SER A 171 2.85 8.01 -8.87
CA SER A 171 3.94 8.96 -8.70
C SER A 171 3.94 10.12 -9.70
N VAL A 172 2.79 10.40 -10.29
CA VAL A 172 2.48 11.62 -11.03
C VAL A 172 1.67 12.54 -10.11
N ASP A 173 1.82 13.85 -10.30
CA ASP A 173 0.96 14.87 -9.69
C ASP A 173 -0.23 15.04 -10.66
N ASN A 174 -1.31 14.30 -10.43
CA ASN A 174 -2.45 14.28 -11.34
C ASN A 174 -3.32 15.53 -11.15
N ASP A 175 -3.39 16.08 -9.95
CA ASP A 175 -4.23 17.22 -9.63
C ASP A 175 -3.52 18.58 -9.72
N CYS A 176 -2.24 18.56 -10.11
CA CYS A 176 -1.35 19.70 -10.31
C CYS A 176 -1.24 20.64 -9.09
N ASP A 177 -1.31 20.11 -7.86
CA ASP A 177 -1.13 20.89 -6.63
C ASP A 177 0.34 21.05 -6.20
N GLY A 178 1.25 20.34 -6.86
CA GLY A 178 2.69 20.33 -6.61
C GLY A 178 3.17 19.20 -5.71
N VAL A 179 2.29 18.27 -5.35
CA VAL A 179 2.58 17.04 -4.60
C VAL A 179 2.00 15.86 -5.41
N SER A 180 2.70 14.72 -5.40
CA SER A 180 2.23 13.49 -6.05
C SER A 180 1.86 12.46 -5.00
N ASP A 181 0.88 11.61 -5.29
CA ASP A 181 0.49 10.48 -4.44
C ASP A 181 0.13 10.92 -2.99
N GLU A 182 -0.46 12.09 -2.82
CA GLU A 182 -0.83 12.65 -1.52
C GLU A 182 -2.22 12.18 -1.04
N GLY A 183 -2.71 12.76 0.04
CA GLY A 183 -3.96 12.30 0.66
C GLY A 183 -3.79 11.13 1.63
N ILE A 184 -4.70 11.08 2.61
CA ILE A 184 -4.75 10.02 3.62
C ILE A 184 -6.19 9.77 4.04
N GLY A 185 -6.54 8.50 4.26
CA GLY A 185 -7.87 8.10 4.67
C GLY A 185 -8.93 8.43 3.62
N ALA A 186 -9.86 9.33 3.93
CA ALA A 186 -10.96 9.68 3.03
C ALA A 186 -10.54 10.52 1.82
N GLU A 187 -9.42 11.23 1.94
CA GLU A 187 -8.85 12.04 0.86
C GLU A 187 -7.76 11.28 0.10
N ALA A 188 -7.53 10.00 0.42
CA ALA A 188 -6.54 9.20 -0.27
C ALA A 188 -7.02 8.82 -1.69
N PRO A 189 -6.10 8.61 -2.63
CA PRO A 189 -6.40 8.13 -3.98
C PRO A 189 -7.26 6.87 -3.97
N PRO A 190 -8.18 6.70 -4.93
CA PRO A 190 -9.09 5.55 -4.96
C PRO A 190 -8.40 4.18 -5.05
N ASP A 191 -7.16 4.14 -5.55
CA ASP A 191 -6.33 2.94 -5.69
C ASP A 191 -5.29 2.78 -4.57
N ALA A 192 -5.30 3.68 -3.58
CA ALA A 192 -4.39 3.61 -2.45
C ALA A 192 -4.60 2.34 -1.62
N PRO A 193 -3.52 1.66 -1.21
CA PRO A 193 -3.62 0.48 -0.36
C PRO A 193 -4.10 0.85 1.05
N VAL A 194 -4.68 -0.14 1.71
CA VAL A 194 -5.01 -0.09 3.13
C VAL A 194 -3.80 -0.55 3.92
N TRP A 195 -3.35 0.28 4.85
CA TRP A 195 -2.31 -0.04 5.83
C TRP A 195 -2.97 -0.40 7.16
N HIS A 196 -2.46 -1.45 7.78
CA HIS A 196 -2.89 -1.99 9.05
C HIS A 196 -1.86 -1.65 10.11
N LYS A 197 -2.29 -1.18 11.28
CA LYS A 197 -1.39 -0.86 12.39
C LYS A 197 -0.67 -2.13 12.84
N ASP A 198 0.64 -2.05 13.00
CA ASP A 198 1.56 -3.12 13.38
C ASP A 198 2.33 -2.65 14.62
N ASP A 199 1.82 -2.99 15.81
CA ASP A 199 2.31 -2.44 17.09
C ASP A 199 3.56 -3.17 17.61
N ASP A 200 3.84 -4.39 17.14
CA ASP A 200 4.98 -5.21 17.58
C ASP A 200 6.08 -5.41 16.53
N GLY A 201 5.84 -5.02 15.29
CA GLY A 201 6.81 -4.92 14.22
C GLY A 201 7.13 -6.25 13.53
N ASP A 202 6.21 -7.20 13.50
CA ASP A 202 6.40 -8.50 12.83
C ASP A 202 6.02 -8.50 11.35
N GLY A 203 5.39 -7.42 10.87
CA GLY A 203 4.97 -7.26 9.48
C GLY A 203 3.56 -7.74 9.18
N TYR A 204 2.75 -8.06 10.19
CA TYR A 204 1.30 -8.22 10.10
C TYR A 204 0.64 -7.11 10.94
N GLY A 205 -0.56 -6.69 10.55
CA GLY A 205 -1.26 -5.63 11.26
C GLY A 205 -2.67 -6.02 11.67
N ALA A 206 -3.18 -5.34 12.69
CA ALA A 206 -4.50 -5.59 13.24
C ALA A 206 -5.64 -5.26 12.25
N THR A 207 -6.67 -6.11 12.22
CA THR A 207 -7.84 -6.00 11.32
C THR A 207 -8.74 -4.78 11.53
N GLY A 208 -8.58 -4.02 12.63
CA GLY A 208 -9.47 -2.90 12.99
C GLY A 208 -8.84 -1.51 12.99
N SER A 209 -7.51 -1.41 12.87
CA SER A 209 -6.78 -0.14 12.94
C SER A 209 -6.13 0.14 11.60
N THR A 210 -6.88 0.76 10.69
CA THR A 210 -6.43 0.94 9.31
C THR A 210 -6.32 2.40 8.90
N VAL A 211 -5.47 2.67 7.92
CA VAL A 211 -5.43 3.95 7.21
C VAL A 211 -5.12 3.71 5.73
N ILE A 212 -5.65 4.55 4.86
CA ILE A 212 -5.48 4.42 3.41
C ILE A 212 -4.45 5.47 2.97
N SER A 213 -3.41 5.07 2.24
CA SER A 213 -2.40 5.98 1.69
C SER A 213 -1.53 5.31 0.63
N CYS A 214 -1.14 6.03 -0.42
CA CYS A 214 -0.18 5.53 -1.41
C CYS A 214 1.21 5.27 -0.81
N ASN A 215 1.62 6.16 0.08
CA ASN A 215 2.97 6.21 0.61
C ASN A 215 3.07 5.48 1.97
N PRO A 216 4.22 4.87 2.29
CA PRO A 216 4.49 4.34 3.62
C PRO A 216 4.35 5.45 4.67
N ILE A 217 3.41 5.25 5.57
CA ILE A 217 3.04 6.15 6.68
C ILE A 217 4.00 6.12 7.87
N GLY A 218 5.13 5.42 7.73
CA GLY A 218 6.19 5.29 8.73
C GLY A 218 6.27 3.90 9.35
N GLU A 219 7.08 3.78 10.41
CA GLU A 219 7.18 2.56 11.21
C GLU A 219 5.87 2.29 11.96
N GLY A 220 5.54 1.02 12.17
CA GLY A 220 4.35 0.59 12.92
C GLY A 220 3.09 0.39 12.07
N TRP A 221 3.27 0.15 10.76
CA TRP A 221 2.19 -0.17 9.84
C TRP A 221 2.63 -1.23 8.83
N SER A 222 1.73 -2.15 8.50
CA SER A 222 1.91 -3.21 7.52
C SER A 222 0.84 -3.19 6.44
N LEU A 223 1.16 -3.72 5.26
CA LEU A 223 0.21 -4.01 4.18
C LEU A 223 -0.48 -5.37 4.35
N THR A 224 0.04 -6.21 5.24
CA THR A 224 -0.51 -7.54 5.52
C THR A 224 -1.45 -7.46 6.70
N GLU A 225 -2.67 -7.97 6.55
CA GLU A 225 -3.67 -8.03 7.61
C GLU A 225 -3.59 -9.35 8.41
N ASP A 226 -4.59 -9.60 9.25
CA ASP A 226 -4.81 -10.84 10.01
C ASP A 226 -3.87 -11.13 11.19
N ASP A 227 -3.26 -10.09 11.79
CA ASP A 227 -2.63 -10.26 13.10
C ASP A 227 -3.69 -10.42 14.22
N CYS A 228 -3.74 -11.61 14.82
CA CYS A 228 -4.62 -11.93 15.93
C CYS A 228 -4.10 -11.46 17.30
N ASN A 229 -2.83 -11.06 17.41
CA ASN A 229 -2.25 -10.43 18.59
C ASN A 229 -1.10 -9.45 18.26
N ASP A 230 -1.49 -8.26 17.79
CA ASP A 230 -0.68 -7.06 17.46
C ASP A 230 0.24 -6.52 18.58
N ALA A 231 0.31 -7.19 19.74
CA ALA A 231 1.22 -6.85 20.83
C ALA A 231 2.30 -7.91 21.05
N ASN A 232 2.35 -8.96 20.22
CA ASN A 232 3.27 -10.07 20.34
C ASN A 232 3.67 -10.65 18.97
N ALA A 233 4.84 -10.21 18.49
CA ALA A 233 5.48 -10.60 17.22
C ALA A 233 5.72 -12.11 16.96
N ALA A 234 5.39 -12.96 17.93
CA ALA A 234 5.43 -14.41 17.80
C ALA A 234 4.06 -15.03 17.47
N ILE A 235 3.00 -14.22 17.38
CA ILE A 235 1.63 -14.64 17.09
C ILE A 235 1.18 -13.87 15.85
N ASN A 236 1.21 -14.50 14.69
CA ASN A 236 0.84 -13.92 13.40
C ASN A 236 0.63 -15.02 12.34
N PRO A 237 0.00 -14.72 11.20
CA PRO A 237 -0.23 -15.68 10.11
C PRO A 237 0.98 -16.44 9.56
N GLY A 238 2.19 -15.97 9.82
CA GLY A 238 3.44 -16.63 9.40
C GLY A 238 4.12 -17.43 10.51
N ALA A 239 3.60 -17.41 11.73
CA ALA A 239 4.15 -18.14 12.86
C ALA A 239 3.89 -19.65 12.72
N ALA A 240 4.54 -20.43 13.57
CA ALA A 240 4.26 -21.86 13.70
C ALA A 240 3.64 -22.08 15.08
N GLU A 241 2.67 -22.98 15.14
CA GLU A 241 2.04 -23.38 16.39
C GLU A 241 3.05 -23.86 17.44
N VAL A 242 2.82 -23.44 18.68
CA VAL A 242 3.61 -23.80 19.84
C VAL A 242 2.81 -24.77 20.69
N CYS A 243 3.09 -26.05 20.47
CA CYS A 243 2.42 -27.15 21.14
C CYS A 243 2.22 -26.97 22.66
N GLY A 244 0.97 -26.87 23.09
CA GLY A 244 0.52 -26.90 24.48
C GLY A 244 0.54 -25.54 25.18
N ASP A 245 0.73 -24.44 24.45
CA ASP A 245 0.57 -23.09 25.02
C ASP A 245 -0.91 -22.63 25.03
N GLY A 246 -1.77 -23.29 24.24
CA GLY A 246 -3.20 -23.01 24.14
C GLY A 246 -3.52 -21.69 23.44
N VAL A 247 -2.59 -21.19 22.63
CA VAL A 247 -2.71 -19.99 21.80
C VAL A 247 -2.78 -20.44 20.34
N ASP A 248 -3.55 -19.71 19.56
CA ASP A 248 -3.52 -19.76 18.09
C ASP A 248 -2.35 -18.87 17.66
N ASN A 249 -1.17 -19.46 17.44
CA ASN A 249 0.04 -18.70 17.14
C ASN A 249 0.05 -18.27 15.67
N ASP A 250 -0.50 -19.08 14.77
CA ASP A 250 -0.53 -18.80 13.33
C ASP A 250 -1.82 -18.14 12.83
N CYS A 251 -2.71 -17.76 13.75
CA CYS A 251 -3.94 -17.03 13.48
C CYS A 251 -4.88 -17.72 12.47
N ASP A 252 -4.80 -19.04 12.30
CA ASP A 252 -5.64 -19.80 11.37
C ASP A 252 -7.02 -20.19 11.96
N GLY A 253 -7.21 -19.94 13.26
CA GLY A 253 -8.42 -20.23 14.02
C GLY A 253 -8.45 -21.60 14.70
N ALA A 254 -7.43 -22.44 14.49
CA ALA A 254 -7.14 -23.61 15.28
C ALA A 254 -6.15 -23.27 16.41
N VAL A 255 -5.99 -24.19 17.35
CA VAL A 255 -5.10 -24.01 18.50
C VAL A 255 -4.35 -25.31 18.68
N ASP A 256 -3.03 -25.24 18.68
CA ASP A 256 -2.13 -26.39 18.80
C ASP A 256 -2.36 -27.46 17.72
N GLU A 257 -2.67 -27.09 16.47
CA GLU A 257 -2.86 -28.05 15.37
C GLU A 257 -1.54 -28.56 14.77
N GLY A 258 -1.64 -29.63 13.97
CA GLY A 258 -0.46 -30.31 13.40
C GLY A 258 0.30 -31.21 14.37
N PHE A 259 -0.16 -31.33 15.63
CA PHE A 259 0.47 -32.15 16.67
C PHE A 259 -0.32 -33.41 17.06
N ASP A 260 -1.39 -33.73 16.33
CA ASP A 260 -2.19 -34.96 16.46
C ASP A 260 -2.02 -35.77 15.15
N ALA A 261 -1.04 -36.67 15.11
CA ALA A 261 -0.67 -37.37 13.89
C ALA A 261 -1.60 -38.54 13.51
N ASP A 262 -2.43 -39.04 14.42
CA ASP A 262 -3.37 -40.14 14.17
C ASP A 262 -4.86 -39.72 14.13
N GLY A 263 -5.18 -38.51 14.59
CA GLY A 263 -6.48 -37.86 14.46
C GLY A 263 -7.50 -38.26 15.53
N ASP A 264 -7.06 -38.68 16.72
CA ASP A 264 -7.96 -39.08 17.81
C ASP A 264 -8.40 -37.92 18.72
N GLY A 265 -7.83 -36.74 18.52
CA GLY A 265 -8.11 -35.51 19.28
C GLY A 265 -7.19 -35.29 20.48
N TYR A 266 -6.21 -36.15 20.72
CA TYR A 266 -5.14 -35.97 21.70
C TYR A 266 -3.82 -35.76 20.97
N SER A 267 -3.17 -34.62 21.22
CA SER A 267 -1.85 -34.37 20.65
C SER A 267 -0.73 -34.87 21.55
N SER A 268 0.43 -35.10 20.94
CA SER A 268 1.69 -35.43 21.62
C SER A 268 2.06 -34.51 22.80
N CYS A 269 1.66 -33.24 22.78
CA CYS A 269 1.86 -32.32 23.91
C CYS A 269 0.65 -32.18 24.84
N ARG A 270 -0.54 -32.68 24.47
CA ARG A 270 -1.73 -32.75 25.33
C ARG A 270 -1.90 -34.11 26.02
N GLY A 271 -0.83 -34.89 26.08
CA GLY A 271 -0.74 -36.08 26.92
C GLY A 271 -0.84 -37.40 26.17
N ASP A 272 -0.89 -37.38 24.84
CA ASP A 272 -0.74 -38.60 24.05
C ASP A 272 0.70 -39.13 24.15
N CYS A 273 0.82 -40.36 24.67
CA CYS A 273 2.06 -41.07 24.84
C CYS A 273 2.49 -41.86 23.59
N ASN A 274 1.62 -41.99 22.58
CA ASN A 274 1.92 -42.52 21.26
C ASN A 274 1.00 -41.93 20.15
N ASP A 275 1.32 -40.72 19.74
CA ASP A 275 0.69 -39.88 18.70
C ASP A 275 0.53 -40.52 17.29
N ALA A 276 1.03 -41.73 17.09
CA ALA A 276 0.89 -42.47 15.83
C ALA A 276 -0.15 -43.59 15.91
N ASN A 277 -0.86 -43.71 17.03
CA ASN A 277 -1.83 -44.76 17.31
C ASN A 277 -3.04 -44.26 18.10
N ALA A 278 -4.13 -43.96 17.39
CA ALA A 278 -5.42 -43.46 17.90
C ALA A 278 -6.14 -44.34 18.95
N ALA A 279 -5.56 -45.49 19.33
CA ALA A 279 -6.03 -46.32 20.43
C ALA A 279 -5.28 -46.06 21.74
N ILE A 280 -4.20 -45.29 21.69
CA ILE A 280 -3.33 -44.95 22.81
C ILE A 280 -3.50 -43.46 23.07
N HIS A 281 -4.22 -43.09 24.12
CA HIS A 281 -4.48 -41.70 24.48
C HIS A 281 -4.97 -41.59 25.93
N PRO A 282 -4.88 -40.43 26.58
CA PRO A 282 -5.40 -40.22 27.93
C PRO A 282 -6.82 -40.76 28.14
N GLY A 283 -6.96 -41.75 29.03
CA GLY A 283 -8.25 -42.36 29.38
C GLY A 283 -8.76 -43.44 28.42
N ALA A 284 -7.93 -43.94 27.49
CA ALA A 284 -8.23 -45.14 26.73
C ALA A 284 -8.45 -46.36 27.65
N THR A 285 -8.97 -47.46 27.09
CA THR A 285 -9.10 -48.72 27.84
C THR A 285 -7.90 -49.61 27.57
N GLU A 286 -7.23 -50.05 28.62
CA GLU A 286 -6.08 -50.95 28.52
C GLU A 286 -6.44 -52.26 27.80
N THR A 287 -5.58 -52.62 26.86
CA THR A 287 -5.56 -53.89 26.15
C THR A 287 -4.25 -54.58 26.46
N CYS A 288 -4.25 -55.91 26.62
CA CYS A 288 -2.99 -56.61 26.88
C CYS A 288 -2.06 -56.63 25.66
N ASN A 289 -1.29 -55.57 25.48
CA ASN A 289 -0.38 -55.38 24.35
C ASN A 289 1.00 -54.89 24.81
N GLY A 290 1.19 -54.63 26.11
CA GLY A 290 2.44 -54.12 26.67
C GLY A 290 2.66 -52.63 26.47
N ALA A 291 1.68 -51.92 25.92
CA ALA A 291 1.63 -50.45 25.87
C ALA A 291 0.86 -49.92 27.09
N ASP A 292 1.10 -48.66 27.40
CA ASP A 292 0.28 -47.88 28.33
C ASP A 292 -0.79 -47.21 27.44
N ASP A 293 -1.91 -47.90 27.21
CA ASP A 293 -2.90 -47.43 26.25
C ASP A 293 -3.55 -46.12 26.73
N ASN A 294 -3.67 -45.92 28.04
CA ASN A 294 -4.35 -44.77 28.60
C ASN A 294 -3.44 -43.63 29.08
N CYS A 295 -2.14 -43.76 28.83
CA CYS A 295 -1.09 -42.79 29.13
C CYS A 295 -1.01 -42.37 30.60
N ASN A 296 -1.26 -43.27 31.55
CA ASN A 296 -1.19 -42.97 33.00
C ASN A 296 0.16 -43.32 33.65
N GLY A 297 1.11 -43.83 32.86
CA GLY A 297 2.43 -44.26 33.28
C GLY A 297 2.51 -45.72 33.73
N GLN A 298 1.47 -46.52 33.50
CA GLN A 298 1.41 -47.95 33.78
C GLN A 298 0.97 -48.67 32.51
N ALA A 299 1.62 -49.79 32.20
CA ALA A 299 1.22 -50.62 31.06
C ALA A 299 0.29 -51.73 31.54
N ASP A 300 -0.79 -51.97 30.79
CA ASP A 300 -1.74 -53.05 30.99
C ASP A 300 -2.38 -53.09 32.41
N GLU A 301 -2.51 -51.95 33.10
CA GLU A 301 -3.02 -51.95 34.47
C GLU A 301 -4.53 -52.24 34.54
N GLY A 302 -4.95 -52.88 35.63
CA GLY A 302 -6.32 -53.37 35.76
C GLY A 302 -6.61 -54.64 34.96
N LEU A 303 -5.70 -55.09 34.09
CA LEU A 303 -5.67 -56.43 33.54
C LEU A 303 -4.93 -57.35 34.53
N THR A 304 -5.56 -58.45 34.93
CA THR A 304 -4.95 -59.35 35.93
C THR A 304 -3.82 -60.15 35.28
N ALA A 305 -2.76 -60.46 36.02
CA ALA A 305 -1.83 -61.53 35.64
C ALA A 305 -2.34 -62.85 36.23
N ASP A 306 -1.78 -63.96 35.77
CA ASP A 306 -1.94 -65.30 36.37
C ASP A 306 -1.53 -65.26 37.85
N THR A 307 -2.51 -65.11 38.74
CA THR A 307 -2.24 -64.81 40.16
C THR A 307 -1.69 -66.02 40.91
N ASP A 308 -2.07 -67.24 40.51
CA ASP A 308 -1.61 -68.49 41.13
C ASP A 308 -0.51 -69.23 40.35
N HIS A 309 -0.18 -68.75 39.15
CA HIS A 309 0.86 -69.23 38.25
C HIS A 309 0.63 -70.65 37.69
N ASP A 310 -0.63 -71.04 37.43
CA ASP A 310 -0.96 -72.34 36.84
C ASP A 310 -1.01 -72.35 35.29
N GLY A 311 -0.91 -71.19 34.66
CA GLY A 311 -0.93 -70.98 33.22
C GLY A 311 -2.31 -70.65 32.64
N HIS A 312 -3.36 -70.68 33.46
CA HIS A 312 -4.70 -70.20 33.18
C HIS A 312 -4.93 -68.88 33.90
N THR A 313 -5.88 -68.09 33.39
CA THR A 313 -6.09 -66.76 33.93
C THR A 313 -7.52 -66.30 33.87
N ALA A 314 -7.89 -65.37 34.73
CA ALA A 314 -9.22 -64.76 34.69
C ALA A 314 -9.53 -64.12 33.32
N VAL A 315 -10.81 -64.08 32.98
CA VAL A 315 -11.32 -63.31 31.82
C VAL A 315 -10.88 -61.85 31.94
N GLY A 316 -10.08 -61.38 30.98
CA GLY A 316 -9.48 -60.04 30.99
C GLY A 316 -8.02 -59.98 31.46
N SER A 317 -7.33 -61.12 31.52
CA SER A 317 -5.93 -61.20 31.94
C SER A 317 -4.91 -60.97 30.82
N CYS A 318 -3.73 -60.52 31.22
CA CYS A 318 -2.59 -60.23 30.36
C CYS A 318 -1.64 -61.41 30.08
N SER A 319 -1.86 -62.53 30.75
CA SER A 319 -1.09 -63.76 30.63
C SER A 319 -2.08 -64.93 30.55
N GLY A 320 -1.70 -66.09 30.02
CA GLY A 320 -2.54 -67.30 30.05
C GLY A 320 -3.75 -67.31 29.08
N LEU A 321 -4.68 -68.23 29.32
CA LEU A 321 -5.78 -68.58 28.40
C LEU A 321 -7.10 -67.81 28.64
N ALA A 322 -7.15 -66.93 29.65
CA ALA A 322 -8.33 -66.12 30.00
C ALA A 322 -9.61 -66.95 30.22
N ASP A 323 -9.44 -68.17 30.74
CA ASP A 323 -10.43 -69.22 30.82
C ASP A 323 -10.66 -69.73 32.27
N ASP A 324 -9.96 -69.15 33.24
CA ASP A 324 -10.05 -69.49 34.66
C ASP A 324 -11.23 -68.79 35.35
N CYS A 325 -11.96 -69.56 36.16
CA CYS A 325 -13.07 -69.12 36.98
C CYS A 325 -12.70 -68.78 38.45
N ASP A 326 -11.49 -69.11 38.93
CA ASP A 326 -10.91 -68.70 40.21
C ASP A 326 -9.36 -68.57 40.14
N ASP A 327 -8.88 -67.48 39.54
CA ASP A 327 -7.47 -67.07 39.33
C ASP A 327 -6.56 -67.07 40.59
N ARG A 328 -7.12 -67.31 41.78
CA ARG A 328 -6.36 -67.39 43.04
C ARG A 328 -6.08 -68.83 43.47
N SER A 329 -6.41 -69.81 42.64
CA SER A 329 -6.44 -71.22 42.98
C SER A 329 -5.92 -72.09 41.83
N VAL A 330 -4.62 -72.48 41.93
CA VAL A 330 -3.84 -73.34 40.99
C VAL A 330 -4.46 -74.69 40.57
N GLY A 331 -5.63 -75.02 41.11
CA GLY A 331 -6.40 -76.22 40.81
C GLY A 331 -7.81 -75.91 40.31
N VAL A 332 -8.06 -74.69 39.85
CA VAL A 332 -9.31 -74.26 39.23
C VAL A 332 -8.96 -73.70 37.86
N TYR A 333 -9.30 -74.42 36.80
CA TYR A 333 -9.04 -74.02 35.41
C TYR A 333 -9.69 -75.03 34.44
N PRO A 334 -9.92 -74.66 33.17
CA PRO A 334 -10.48 -75.57 32.17
C PRO A 334 -9.70 -76.86 31.99
N GLY A 335 -10.34 -77.98 32.37
CA GLY A 335 -9.76 -79.31 32.29
C GLY A 335 -9.00 -79.76 33.55
N ALA A 336 -9.07 -79.03 34.65
CA ALA A 336 -8.63 -79.50 35.96
C ALA A 336 -9.44 -80.72 36.44
N ASP A 337 -8.87 -81.51 37.35
CA ASP A 337 -9.59 -82.60 38.00
C ASP A 337 -10.55 -82.06 39.08
N GLU A 338 -11.84 -82.32 38.91
CA GLU A 338 -12.89 -82.03 39.89
C GLU A 338 -12.66 -82.71 41.26
N VAL A 339 -12.79 -81.94 42.33
CA VAL A 339 -12.71 -82.43 43.72
C VAL A 339 -13.97 -82.06 44.49
N CYS A 340 -14.37 -82.88 45.48
CA CYS A 340 -15.59 -82.62 46.27
C CYS A 340 -15.41 -81.48 47.30
N ASP A 341 -15.16 -80.26 46.84
CA ASP A 341 -14.94 -79.10 47.70
C ASP A 341 -16.01 -77.99 47.55
N GLY A 342 -17.00 -78.21 46.67
CA GLY A 342 -18.08 -77.28 46.41
C GLY A 342 -17.72 -76.16 45.44
N LYS A 343 -16.58 -76.26 44.76
CA LYS A 343 -16.19 -75.39 43.66
C LYS A 343 -16.40 -76.08 42.31
N ASP A 344 -16.43 -75.28 41.27
CA ASP A 344 -16.31 -75.71 39.87
C ASP A 344 -14.81 -75.63 39.56
N ASN A 345 -14.09 -76.74 39.67
CA ASN A 345 -12.64 -76.77 39.49
C ASN A 345 -12.28 -76.78 38.00
N ASP A 346 -13.10 -77.36 37.14
CA ASP A 346 -12.82 -77.46 35.70
C ASP A 346 -13.46 -76.35 34.86
N CYS A 347 -14.13 -75.39 35.51
CA CYS A 347 -14.79 -74.22 34.93
C CYS A 347 -15.81 -74.55 33.82
N ASN A 348 -16.44 -75.74 33.88
CA ASN A 348 -17.43 -76.17 32.88
C ASN A 348 -18.88 -75.70 33.20
N GLY A 349 -19.08 -75.02 34.34
CA GLY A 349 -20.38 -74.55 34.83
C GLY A 349 -21.14 -75.56 35.70
N GLN A 350 -20.50 -76.67 36.09
CA GLN A 350 -21.03 -77.67 37.02
C GLN A 350 -20.15 -77.71 38.28
N ILE A 351 -20.74 -78.09 39.40
CA ILE A 351 -20.04 -78.15 40.69
C ILE A 351 -20.02 -79.62 41.13
N ASP A 352 -18.82 -80.13 41.44
CA ASP A 352 -18.58 -81.45 42.02
C ASP A 352 -19.18 -82.63 41.20
N GLU A 353 -19.14 -82.61 39.86
CA GLU A 353 -19.80 -83.61 39.01
C GLU A 353 -19.10 -84.97 38.92
N VAL A 354 -17.96 -85.12 39.61
CA VAL A 354 -17.35 -86.45 39.79
C VAL A 354 -18.30 -87.36 40.56
N GLY A 355 -18.45 -88.60 40.07
CA GLY A 355 -19.49 -89.58 40.48
C GLY A 355 -19.48 -90.08 41.93
N GLY A 356 -18.84 -89.36 42.86
CA GLY A 356 -18.74 -89.66 44.29
C GLY A 356 -19.19 -88.56 45.24
N CYS A 357 -19.39 -87.31 44.80
CA CYS A 357 -19.75 -86.18 45.67
C CYS A 357 -21.26 -86.19 45.99
N ARG A 358 -21.71 -87.14 46.81
CA ARG A 358 -23.09 -87.12 47.31
C ARG A 358 -23.22 -86.14 48.47
N ARG A 359 -23.99 -85.07 48.23
CA ARG A 359 -24.50 -84.10 49.21
C ARG A 359 -24.81 -84.79 50.56
N ARG A 360 -24.14 -84.37 51.63
CA ARG A 360 -24.59 -84.62 53.00
C ARG A 360 -25.44 -83.46 53.50
#